data_AF-B8G855-F1
#
_entry.id   AF-B8G855-F1
#
_cell.length_a   1.000
_cell.length_b   1.000
_cell.length_c   1.000
_cell.angle_alpha   90.00
_cell.angle_beta   90.00
_cell.angle_gamma   90.00
#
_symmetry.space_group_name_H-M   'P 1'
#
loop_
_entity.id
_entity.type
_entity.pdbx_description
1 polymer ?
#
loop_
_entity_poly.entity_id
_entity_poly.type
_entity_poly.pdbx_seq_one_letter_code
_entity_poly.pdbx_strand_id
1 'polypeptide(L)'
;MTITWGAALRPKLGQHVSGDAYLVLPYDTDQVLVSVIDGLGGGDAAADAARRAVTVLERHPNLDLNDLMQRADRALAGSRGAVMALLRIDDRNRTAEFVGVGNIGVHVYSNLVIKPISKNGIVGYRLPQLLRLTYTYNSGDIFVLYSDGITSRFVTEPPPDLRQPPQQIAEEILTRFGKENDDATVVVVRCE
;
A
#
# COMPACT_ATOMS: atom_id res chain seq x y z
N MET A 1 12.72 0.79 -16.67
CA MET A 1 12.06 0.23 -15.49
C MET A 1 11.55 -1.16 -15.79
N THR A 2 12.03 -2.16 -15.06
CA THR A 2 11.61 -3.57 -15.18
C THR A 2 10.55 -3.95 -14.13
N ILE A 3 9.96 -2.96 -13.49
CA ILE A 3 8.89 -3.13 -12.50
C ILE A 3 7.55 -3.22 -13.21
N THR A 4 6.79 -4.28 -12.93
CA THR A 4 5.38 -4.42 -13.34
C THR A 4 4.49 -4.45 -12.13
N TRP A 5 3.25 -3.99 -12.26
CA TRP A 5 2.34 -3.89 -11.13
C TRP A 5 0.89 -4.12 -11.55
N GLY A 6 0.05 -4.39 -10.55
CA GLY A 6 -1.38 -4.52 -10.69
C GLY A 6 -2.08 -4.18 -9.39
N ALA A 7 -3.32 -3.75 -9.47
CA ALA A 7 -4.08 -3.34 -8.30
C ALA A 7 -5.55 -3.73 -8.46
N ALA A 8 -6.17 -4.07 -7.34
CA ALA A 8 -7.59 -4.38 -7.26
C ALA A 8 -8.18 -3.70 -6.02
N LEU A 9 -9.30 -3.02 -6.20
CA LEU A 9 -10.00 -2.28 -5.15
C LEU A 9 -11.50 -2.54 -5.24
N ARG A 10 -12.14 -2.78 -4.11
CA ARG A 10 -13.58 -2.98 -4.01
C ARG A 10 -14.15 -2.18 -2.85
N PRO A 11 -15.16 -1.32 -3.09
CA PRO A 11 -15.91 -0.70 -2.02
C PRO A 11 -16.62 -1.74 -1.15
N LYS A 12 -16.78 -1.44 0.13
CA LYS A 12 -17.67 -2.17 1.03
C LYS A 12 -19.05 -2.38 0.40
N LEU A 13 -19.63 -3.57 0.61
CA LEU A 13 -20.96 -3.88 0.09
C LEU A 13 -21.99 -2.82 0.53
N GLY A 14 -22.70 -2.25 -0.44
CA GLY A 14 -23.69 -1.19 -0.23
C GLY A 14 -23.12 0.23 -0.21
N GLN A 15 -21.80 0.41 -0.34
CA GLN A 15 -21.18 1.72 -0.58
C GLN A 15 -20.93 1.93 -2.08
N HIS A 16 -21.07 3.18 -2.52
CA HIS A 16 -20.75 3.57 -3.91
C HIS A 16 -19.31 4.02 -4.09
N VAL A 17 -18.61 4.31 -2.99
CA VAL A 17 -17.22 4.76 -2.96
C VAL A 17 -16.47 3.99 -1.89
N SER A 18 -15.21 3.66 -2.17
CA SER A 18 -14.34 3.05 -1.17
C SER A 18 -13.68 4.10 -0.29
N GLY A 19 -13.58 3.82 1.00
CA GLY A 19 -12.72 4.54 1.94
C GLY A 19 -11.23 4.32 1.68
N ASP A 20 -10.87 3.23 0.98
CA ASP A 20 -9.51 2.95 0.57
C ASP A 20 -9.10 3.76 -0.67
N ALA A 21 -7.78 3.94 -0.81
CA ALA A 21 -7.13 4.33 -2.05
C ALA A 21 -5.80 3.60 -2.20
N TYR A 22 -5.28 3.58 -3.42
CA TYR A 22 -3.90 3.18 -3.68
C TYR A 22 -3.21 4.20 -4.61
N LEU A 23 -1.89 4.17 -4.60
CA LEU A 23 -1.05 4.89 -5.54
C LEU A 23 0.05 3.94 -6.02
N VAL A 24 0.28 3.90 -7.34
CA VAL A 24 1.50 3.36 -7.93
C VAL A 24 2.03 4.40 -8.90
N LEU A 25 3.11 5.07 -8.51
CA LEU A 25 3.64 6.22 -9.22
C LEU A 25 5.11 5.99 -9.54
N PRO A 26 5.42 5.59 -10.78
CA PRO A 26 6.78 5.70 -11.31
C PRO A 26 7.22 7.16 -11.31
N TYR A 27 8.42 7.42 -10.81
CA TYR A 27 9.08 8.71 -10.89
C TYR A 27 10.58 8.48 -11.14
N ASP A 28 11.24 9.47 -11.73
CA ASP A 28 12.58 9.28 -12.30
C ASP A 28 12.62 8.07 -13.27
N THR A 29 13.81 7.52 -13.55
CA THR A 29 13.96 6.40 -14.51
C THR A 29 13.66 5.02 -13.89
N ASP A 30 13.98 4.87 -12.61
CA ASP A 30 14.13 3.56 -11.93
C ASP A 30 13.43 3.51 -10.56
N GLN A 31 12.56 4.49 -10.24
CA GLN A 31 11.91 4.55 -8.92
C GLN A 31 10.39 4.43 -9.02
N VAL A 32 9.77 3.64 -8.15
CA VAL A 32 8.32 3.62 -7.97
C VAL A 32 7.96 3.93 -6.54
N LEU A 33 7.02 4.85 -6.33
CA LEU A 33 6.34 5.05 -5.06
C LEU A 33 5.01 4.31 -5.08
N VAL A 34 4.82 3.42 -4.11
CA VAL A 34 3.61 2.62 -3.94
C VAL A 34 2.99 2.90 -2.59
N SER A 35 1.67 3.03 -2.56
CA SER A 35 0.93 3.22 -1.32
C SER A 35 -0.42 2.51 -1.36
N VAL A 36 -0.82 1.99 -0.21
CA VAL A 36 -2.21 1.65 0.12
C VAL A 36 -2.59 2.49 1.31
N ILE A 37 -3.77 3.10 1.25
CA ILE A 37 -4.31 4.05 2.21
C ILE A 37 -5.73 3.60 2.53
N ASP A 38 -6.06 3.44 3.80
CA ASP A 38 -7.40 3.15 4.29
C ASP A 38 -7.86 4.35 5.14
N GLY A 39 -8.81 5.10 4.60
CA GLY A 39 -9.45 6.21 5.28
C GLY A 39 -10.40 5.71 6.37
N LEU A 40 -10.28 6.24 7.58
CA LEU A 40 -11.00 5.68 8.72
C LEU A 40 -12.53 5.68 8.52
N GLY A 41 -13.14 4.51 8.72
CA GLY A 41 -14.58 4.31 8.64
C GLY A 41 -15.04 3.79 7.27
N GLY A 42 -15.76 4.61 6.51
CA GLY A 42 -16.24 4.25 5.18
C GLY A 42 -17.05 5.37 4.53
N GLY A 43 -17.32 5.23 3.23
CA GLY A 43 -18.04 6.23 2.43
C GLY A 43 -17.23 7.50 2.16
N ASP A 44 -17.91 8.57 1.74
CA ASP A 44 -17.27 9.76 1.17
C ASP A 44 -16.21 10.43 2.05
N ALA A 45 -16.41 10.46 3.36
CA ALA A 45 -15.49 11.10 4.29
C ALA A 45 -14.20 10.31 4.51
N ALA A 46 -14.25 8.97 4.43
CA ALA A 46 -13.07 8.12 4.40
C ALA A 46 -12.33 8.29 3.07
N ALA A 47 -13.08 8.23 1.97
CA ALA A 47 -12.56 8.43 0.63
C ALA A 47 -11.87 9.79 0.46
N ASP A 48 -12.42 10.86 1.07
CA ASP A 48 -11.80 12.18 1.09
C ASP A 48 -10.45 12.19 1.82
N ALA A 49 -10.36 11.56 3.00
CA ALA A 49 -9.10 11.42 3.72
C ALA A 49 -8.04 10.68 2.89
N ALA A 50 -8.42 9.56 2.27
CA ALA A 50 -7.52 8.77 1.44
C ALA A 50 -7.05 9.55 0.18
N ARG A 51 -7.96 10.27 -0.50
CA ARG A 51 -7.63 11.12 -1.66
C ARG A 51 -6.68 12.26 -1.30
N ARG A 52 -6.85 12.90 -0.15
CA ARG A 52 -5.91 13.94 0.32
C ARG A 52 -4.49 13.40 0.47
N ALA A 53 -4.34 12.18 1.00
CA ALA A 53 -3.03 11.53 1.11
C ALA A 53 -2.45 11.26 -0.27
N VAL A 54 -3.24 10.68 -1.20
CA VAL A 54 -2.81 10.46 -2.60
C VAL A 54 -2.29 11.76 -3.24
N THR A 55 -3.03 12.87 -3.12
CA THR A 55 -2.62 14.17 -3.67
C THR A 55 -1.28 14.67 -3.11
N VAL A 56 -0.98 14.40 -1.84
CA VAL A 56 0.33 14.73 -1.26
C VAL A 56 1.44 13.92 -1.90
N LEU A 57 1.23 12.61 -2.04
CA LEU A 57 2.22 11.70 -2.60
C LEU A 57 2.52 12.00 -4.07
N GLU A 58 1.49 12.30 -4.87
CA GLU A 58 1.62 12.64 -6.29
C GLU A 58 2.47 13.90 -6.55
N ARG A 59 2.39 14.90 -5.65
CA ARG A 59 3.10 16.17 -5.81
C ARG A 59 4.59 16.08 -5.53
N HIS A 60 5.00 15.11 -4.70
CA HIS A 60 6.35 15.07 -4.13
C HIS A 60 6.93 13.65 -4.03
N PRO A 61 6.84 12.80 -5.07
CA PRO A 61 7.15 11.37 -4.95
C PRO A 61 8.62 11.06 -4.58
N ASN A 62 9.52 12.00 -4.81
CA ASN A 62 10.96 11.90 -4.56
C ASN A 62 11.41 12.32 -3.14
N LEU A 63 10.53 12.87 -2.30
CA LEU A 63 10.88 13.23 -0.91
C LEU A 63 11.13 12.00 -0.04
N ASP A 64 11.89 12.11 1.05
CA ASP A 64 12.03 11.02 2.01
C ASP A 64 10.66 10.46 2.45
N LEU A 65 10.55 9.14 2.65
CA LEU A 65 9.26 8.52 3.00
C LEU A 65 8.71 9.04 4.34
N ASN A 66 9.57 9.41 5.30
CA ASN A 66 9.10 10.03 6.54
C ASN A 66 8.55 11.44 6.29
N ASP A 67 9.17 12.21 5.38
CA ASP A 67 8.68 13.54 5.01
C ASP A 67 7.35 13.47 4.27
N LEU A 68 7.19 12.48 3.37
CA LEU A 68 5.91 12.20 2.72
C LEU A 68 4.82 11.86 3.74
N MET A 69 5.13 10.97 4.68
CA MET A 69 4.21 10.59 5.75
C MET A 69 3.82 11.77 6.64
N GLN A 70 4.77 12.63 7.01
CA GLN A 70 4.48 13.85 7.79
C GLN A 70 3.66 14.88 7.01
N ARG A 71 3.85 14.99 5.70
CA ARG A 71 3.04 15.87 4.86
C ARG A 71 1.63 15.34 4.70
N ALA A 72 1.47 14.02 4.54
CA ALA A 72 0.17 13.37 4.55
C ALA A 72 -0.55 13.61 5.88
N ASP A 73 0.15 13.46 7.02
CA ASP A 73 -0.40 13.76 8.35
C ASP A 73 -0.97 15.18 8.44
N ARG A 74 -0.21 16.19 8.00
CA ARG A 74 -0.69 17.58 7.99
C ARG A 74 -1.89 17.79 7.04
N ALA A 75 -1.89 17.13 5.89
CA ALA A 75 -2.98 17.26 4.91
C ALA A 75 -4.28 16.57 5.35
N LEU A 76 -4.15 15.52 6.16
CA LEU A 76 -5.28 14.76 6.71
C LEU A 76 -5.83 15.37 8.00
N ALA A 77 -5.16 16.38 8.59
CA ALA A 77 -5.68 17.09 9.75
C ALA A 77 -7.08 17.65 9.49
N GLY A 78 -8.02 17.38 10.41
CA GLY A 78 -9.43 17.79 10.29
C GLY A 78 -10.27 16.94 9.31
N SER A 79 -9.70 15.91 8.70
CA SER A 79 -10.44 14.82 8.05
C SER A 79 -10.74 13.69 9.04
N ARG A 80 -11.21 12.53 8.55
CA ARG A 80 -11.29 11.32 9.37
C ARG A 80 -9.92 10.72 9.72
N GLY A 81 -8.86 11.13 9.03
CA GLY A 81 -7.56 10.47 9.12
C GLY A 81 -7.55 9.14 8.37
N ALA A 82 -6.37 8.52 8.33
CA ALA A 82 -6.16 7.26 7.63
C ALA A 82 -5.05 6.44 8.28
N VAL A 83 -5.04 5.16 7.94
CA VAL A 83 -3.87 4.29 8.05
C VAL A 83 -3.28 4.13 6.65
N MET A 84 -1.96 4.07 6.52
CA MET A 84 -1.34 3.97 5.21
C MET A 84 0.06 3.37 5.29
N ALA A 85 0.48 2.77 4.18
CA ALA A 85 1.85 2.34 3.97
C ALA A 85 2.45 3.01 2.74
N LEU A 86 3.75 3.28 2.81
CA LEU A 86 4.58 3.76 1.71
C LEU A 86 5.65 2.71 1.44
N LEU A 87 5.75 2.26 0.20
CA LEU A 87 6.81 1.41 -0.32
C LEU A 87 7.48 2.15 -1.48
N ARG A 88 8.79 2.36 -1.39
CA ARG A 88 9.59 2.84 -2.50
C ARG A 88 10.44 1.69 -3.02
N ILE A 89 10.37 1.45 -4.33
CA ILE A 89 11.24 0.51 -5.02
C ILE A 89 12.25 1.30 -5.86
N ASP A 90 13.53 1.02 -5.64
CA ASP A 90 14.66 1.46 -6.44
C ASP A 90 15.16 0.29 -7.29
N ASP A 91 14.81 0.31 -8.57
CA ASP A 91 15.13 -0.74 -9.53
C ASP A 91 16.61 -0.81 -9.85
N ARG A 92 17.29 0.33 -9.81
CA ARG A 92 18.71 0.44 -10.12
C ARG A 92 19.58 -0.18 -9.04
N ASN A 93 19.25 0.08 -7.77
CA ASN A 93 20.01 -0.41 -6.62
C ASN A 93 19.45 -1.71 -6.04
N ARG A 94 18.31 -2.19 -6.56
CA ARG A 94 17.58 -3.37 -6.05
C ARG A 94 17.25 -3.25 -4.57
N THR A 95 16.78 -2.06 -4.17
CA THR A 95 16.40 -1.76 -2.79
C THR A 95 14.93 -1.36 -2.66
N ALA A 96 14.33 -1.75 -1.54
CA ALA A 96 12.98 -1.36 -1.15
C ALA A 96 13.02 -0.61 0.18
N GLU A 97 12.44 0.58 0.23
CA GLU A 97 12.24 1.34 1.48
C GLU A 97 10.77 1.32 1.88
N PHE A 98 10.51 1.20 3.18
CA PHE A 98 9.15 1.10 3.72
C PHE A 98 8.93 2.00 4.93
N VAL A 99 7.79 2.67 4.98
CA VAL A 99 7.25 3.35 6.17
C VAL A 99 5.75 3.08 6.24
N GLY A 100 5.26 2.55 7.37
CA GLY A 100 3.85 2.24 7.56
C GLY A 100 3.29 2.75 8.88
N VAL A 101 2.04 3.23 8.84
CA VAL A 101 1.27 3.67 10.02
C VAL A 101 -0.09 2.98 9.99
N GLY A 102 -0.44 2.31 11.09
CA GLY A 102 -1.66 1.54 11.24
C GLY A 102 -1.51 0.09 10.80
N ASN A 103 -2.52 -0.45 10.14
CA ASN A 103 -2.71 -1.89 9.90
C ASN A 103 -2.66 -2.27 8.41
N ILE A 104 -2.13 -1.42 7.53
CA ILE A 104 -1.83 -1.83 6.15
C ILE A 104 -0.79 -2.95 6.19
N GLY A 105 -1.15 -4.09 5.58
CA GLY A 105 -0.34 -5.30 5.52
C GLY A 105 0.61 -5.28 4.33
N VAL A 106 1.76 -5.94 4.51
CA VAL A 106 2.70 -6.22 3.42
C VAL A 106 3.12 -7.68 3.49
N HIS A 107 2.97 -8.38 2.37
CA HIS A 107 3.52 -9.70 2.17
C HIS A 107 4.49 -9.69 0.99
N VAL A 108 5.60 -10.40 1.10
CA VAL A 108 6.63 -10.43 0.06
C VAL A 108 6.94 -11.88 -0.31
N TYR A 109 6.73 -12.21 -1.58
CA TYR A 109 7.19 -13.47 -2.16
C TYR A 109 8.64 -13.27 -2.61
N SER A 110 9.56 -13.76 -1.79
CA SER A 110 11.01 -13.64 -2.00
C SER A 110 11.73 -14.80 -1.33
N ASN A 111 12.94 -15.09 -1.81
CA ASN A 111 13.89 -15.96 -1.11
C ASN A 111 14.61 -15.24 0.05
N LEU A 112 14.43 -13.93 0.17
CA LEU A 112 14.95 -13.10 1.26
C LEU A 112 13.90 -12.90 2.37
N VAL A 113 14.38 -12.65 3.58
CA VAL A 113 13.50 -12.31 4.70
C VAL A 113 13.16 -10.82 4.66
N ILE A 114 12.09 -10.48 3.94
CA ILE A 114 11.56 -9.11 3.85
C ILE A 114 10.26 -9.04 4.63
N LYS A 115 10.31 -8.41 5.81
CA LYS A 115 9.16 -8.30 6.74
C LYS A 115 8.94 -6.84 7.16
N PRO A 116 8.30 -6.02 6.31
CA PRO A 116 7.95 -4.66 6.66
C PRO A 116 6.97 -4.62 7.82
N ILE A 117 7.14 -3.67 8.74
CA ILE A 117 6.28 -3.51 9.90
C ILE A 117 5.77 -2.08 10.01
N SER A 118 4.47 -1.94 10.22
CA SER A 118 3.81 -0.65 10.45
C SER A 118 3.81 -0.31 11.94
N LYS A 119 3.88 0.98 12.27
CA LYS A 119 3.72 1.49 13.63
C LYS A 119 2.25 1.78 13.91
N ASN A 120 1.76 1.43 15.11
CA ASN A 120 0.40 1.76 15.53
C ASN A 120 0.21 3.28 15.60
N GLY A 121 -0.80 3.79 14.89
CA GLY A 121 -1.12 5.21 14.83
C GLY A 121 -2.13 5.52 13.74
N ILE A 122 -2.48 6.79 13.60
CA ILE A 122 -3.43 7.30 12.61
C ILE A 122 -2.82 8.57 12.00
N VAL A 123 -2.64 8.57 10.69
CA VAL A 123 -2.19 9.74 9.93
C VAL A 123 -3.31 10.78 9.88
N GLY A 124 -3.01 12.01 10.27
CA GLY A 124 -3.98 13.10 10.43
C GLY A 124 -4.55 13.24 11.83
N TYR A 125 -4.13 12.41 12.79
CA TYR A 125 -4.64 12.46 14.17
C TYR A 125 -3.58 12.15 15.24
N ARG A 126 -2.92 11.00 15.14
CA ARG A 126 -1.89 10.55 16.10
C ARG A 126 -0.78 9.83 15.33
N LEU A 127 0.10 10.62 14.71
CA LEU A 127 1.26 10.08 14.02
C LEU A 127 2.29 9.54 15.04
N PRO A 128 2.72 8.27 14.93
CA PRO A 128 3.73 7.72 15.81
C PRO A 128 5.12 8.20 15.38
N GLN A 129 6.15 7.88 16.19
CA GLN A 129 7.52 7.93 15.70
C GLN A 129 7.67 6.94 14.54
N LEU A 130 7.97 7.47 13.35
CA LEU A 130 8.07 6.70 12.13
C LEU A 130 9.27 5.75 12.17
N LEU A 131 9.08 4.57 11.60
CA LEU A 131 10.12 3.57 11.43
C LEU A 131 10.33 3.34 9.93
N ARG A 132 11.45 3.86 9.41
CA ARG A 132 11.89 3.60 8.05
C ARG A 132 12.70 2.32 8.02
N LEU A 133 12.29 1.37 7.18
CA LEU A 133 12.95 0.09 6.98
C LEU A 133 13.47 0.03 5.55
N THR A 134 14.67 -0.51 5.37
CA THR A 134 15.29 -0.67 4.06
C THR A 134 15.67 -2.13 3.87
N TYR A 135 15.38 -2.65 2.69
CA TYR A 135 15.63 -4.02 2.28
C TYR A 135 16.31 -4.05 0.92
N THR A 136 17.06 -5.12 0.66
CA THR A 136 17.43 -5.53 -0.70
C THR A 136 16.41 -6.56 -1.18
N TYR A 137 16.18 -6.61 -2.49
CA TYR A 137 15.32 -7.62 -3.12
C TYR A 137 16.01 -8.28 -4.32
N ASN A 138 15.53 -9.44 -4.74
CA ASN A 138 16.00 -10.13 -5.95
C ASN A 138 15.08 -9.84 -7.14
N SER A 139 15.63 -9.96 -8.35
CA SER A 139 14.83 -10.05 -9.58
C SER A 139 13.79 -11.18 -9.45
N GLY A 140 12.56 -10.88 -9.82
CA GLY A 140 11.38 -11.75 -9.69
C GLY A 140 10.63 -11.62 -8.35
N ASP A 141 11.16 -10.91 -7.35
CA ASP A 141 10.48 -10.73 -6.07
C ASP A 141 9.18 -9.92 -6.23
N ILE A 142 8.14 -10.33 -5.49
CA ILE A 142 6.80 -9.73 -5.55
C ILE A 142 6.42 -9.15 -4.19
N PHE A 143 6.14 -7.86 -4.15
CA PHE A 143 5.58 -7.16 -2.99
C PHE A 143 4.07 -7.06 -3.14
N VAL A 144 3.34 -7.41 -2.09
CA VAL A 144 1.88 -7.29 -2.01
C VAL A 144 1.52 -6.40 -0.83
N LEU A 145 0.98 -5.21 -1.10
CA LEU A 145 0.38 -4.34 -0.08
C LEU A 145 -1.13 -4.56 -0.06
N TYR A 146 -1.73 -4.56 1.12
CA TYR A 146 -3.18 -4.76 1.25
C TYR A 146 -3.76 -4.05 2.47
N SER A 147 -4.99 -3.55 2.34
CA SER A 147 -5.77 -3.03 3.47
C SER A 147 -6.30 -4.17 4.35
N ASP A 148 -6.80 -3.85 5.55
CA ASP A 148 -7.35 -4.84 6.45
C ASP A 148 -8.69 -5.45 5.96
N GLY A 149 -9.28 -4.89 4.91
CA GLY A 149 -10.31 -5.52 4.10
C GLY A 149 -9.91 -6.85 3.48
N ILE A 150 -8.61 -7.13 3.37
CA ILE A 150 -8.09 -8.45 3.00
C ILE A 150 -7.83 -9.27 4.25
N THR A 151 -8.46 -10.45 4.34
CA THR A 151 -8.27 -11.33 5.50
C THR A 151 -6.82 -11.81 5.62
N SER A 152 -6.34 -11.97 6.85
CA SER A 152 -5.00 -12.52 7.12
C SER A 152 -4.80 -13.96 6.64
N ARG A 153 -5.87 -14.67 6.24
CA ARG A 153 -5.76 -16.00 5.61
C ARG A 153 -4.95 -15.96 4.32
N PHE A 154 -4.94 -14.82 3.63
CA PHE A 154 -4.15 -14.59 2.43
C PHE A 154 -2.68 -15.01 2.58
N VAL A 155 -2.06 -14.79 3.75
CA VAL A 155 -0.64 -15.13 3.97
C VAL A 155 -0.41 -16.57 4.44
N THR A 156 -1.47 -17.29 4.82
CA THR A 156 -1.37 -18.67 5.32
C THR A 156 -1.89 -19.73 4.34
N GLU A 157 -2.73 -19.32 3.40
CA GLU A 157 -3.27 -20.19 2.35
C GLU A 157 -2.31 -20.32 1.15
N PRO A 158 -2.50 -21.32 0.27
CA PRO A 158 -1.68 -21.46 -0.93
C PRO A 158 -1.70 -20.18 -1.77
N PRO A 159 -0.52 -19.69 -2.20
CA PRO A 159 -0.42 -18.45 -2.97
C PRO A 159 -1.09 -18.60 -4.33
N PRO A 160 -1.48 -17.48 -4.97
CA PRO A 160 -1.86 -17.46 -6.38
C PRO A 160 -0.68 -17.93 -7.26
N ASP A 161 -0.95 -18.24 -8.53
CA ASP A 161 0.14 -18.54 -9.47
C ASP A 161 0.98 -17.28 -9.72
N LEU A 162 2.13 -17.20 -9.06
CA LEU A 162 3.03 -16.06 -9.09
C LEU A 162 3.63 -15.78 -10.48
N ARG A 163 3.42 -16.65 -11.48
CA ARG A 163 3.82 -16.42 -12.87
C ARG A 163 2.80 -15.57 -13.64
N GLN A 164 1.56 -15.45 -13.15
CA GLN A 164 0.54 -14.61 -13.77
C GLN A 164 0.95 -13.13 -13.78
N PRO A 165 0.39 -12.30 -14.66
CA PRO A 165 0.55 -10.84 -14.58
C PRO A 165 0.14 -10.31 -13.19
N PRO A 166 0.86 -9.31 -12.62
CA PRO A 166 0.52 -8.75 -11.31
C PRO A 166 -0.93 -8.33 -11.12
N GLN A 167 -1.60 -7.87 -12.19
CA GLN A 167 -3.02 -7.52 -12.16
C GLN A 167 -3.93 -8.72 -11.83
N GLN A 168 -3.67 -9.88 -12.45
CA GLN A 168 -4.43 -11.10 -12.18
C GLN A 168 -4.20 -11.60 -10.76
N ILE A 169 -2.97 -11.48 -10.26
CA ILE A 169 -2.63 -11.80 -8.86
C ILE A 169 -3.44 -10.90 -7.92
N ALA A 170 -3.50 -9.59 -8.16
CA ALA A 170 -4.25 -8.65 -7.32
C ALA A 170 -5.76 -8.99 -7.30
N GLU A 171 -6.34 -9.27 -8.48
CA GLU A 171 -7.75 -9.65 -8.63
C GLU A 171 -8.08 -10.98 -7.96
N GLU A 172 -7.20 -11.98 -8.09
CA GLU A 172 -7.37 -13.28 -7.43
C GLU A 172 -7.36 -13.11 -5.90
N ILE A 173 -6.41 -12.34 -5.37
CA ILE A 173 -6.31 -12.07 -3.93
C ILE A 173 -7.59 -11.38 -3.43
N LEU A 174 -8.04 -10.33 -4.12
CA LEU A 174 -9.24 -9.59 -3.75
C LEU A 174 -10.49 -10.49 -3.79
N THR A 175 -10.59 -11.37 -4.79
CA THR A 175 -11.72 -12.29 -4.96
C THR A 175 -11.74 -13.37 -3.87
N ARG A 176 -10.59 -13.95 -3.55
CA ARG A 176 -10.49 -15.04 -2.56
C ARG A 176 -10.55 -14.55 -1.12
N PHE A 177 -9.97 -13.38 -0.84
CA PHE A 177 -9.67 -12.95 0.53
C PHE A 177 -10.27 -11.60 0.93
N GLY A 178 -10.88 -10.86 0.02
CA GLY A 178 -11.52 -9.59 0.34
C GLY A 178 -12.83 -9.79 1.10
N LYS A 179 -12.98 -9.11 2.23
CA LYS A 179 -14.22 -9.09 3.03
C LYS A 179 -15.31 -8.26 2.34
N GLU A 180 -16.56 -8.70 2.39
CA GLU A 180 -17.67 -7.93 1.82
C GLU A 180 -18.13 -6.77 2.72
N ASN A 181 -17.89 -6.88 4.03
CA ASN A 181 -18.32 -5.91 5.03
C ASN A 181 -17.33 -4.76 5.23
N ASP A 182 -16.31 -4.67 4.37
CA ASP A 182 -15.24 -3.67 4.45
C ASP A 182 -14.76 -3.25 3.06
N ASP A 183 -14.11 -2.10 3.01
CA ASP A 183 -13.33 -1.69 1.85
C ASP A 183 -12.10 -2.58 1.70
N ALA A 184 -11.79 -3.02 0.49
CA ALA A 184 -10.72 -4.00 0.26
C ALA A 184 -9.83 -3.59 -0.91
N THR A 185 -8.54 -3.45 -0.65
CA THR A 185 -7.54 -3.02 -1.63
C THR A 185 -6.31 -3.91 -1.58
N VAL A 186 -5.81 -4.27 -2.78
CA VAL A 186 -4.57 -5.02 -3.00
C VAL A 186 -3.76 -4.31 -4.06
N VAL A 187 -2.46 -4.15 -3.82
CA VAL A 187 -1.49 -3.73 -4.83
C VAL A 187 -0.37 -4.75 -4.88
N VAL A 188 -0.09 -5.25 -6.09
CA VAL A 188 0.97 -6.22 -6.37
C VAL A 188 2.04 -5.53 -7.22
N VAL A 189 3.29 -5.63 -6.81
CA VAL A 189 4.46 -5.07 -7.50
C VAL A 189 5.47 -6.19 -7.71
N ARG A 190 5.85 -6.46 -8.95
CA ARG A 190 6.90 -7.41 -9.30
C ARG A 190 8.13 -6.66 -9.79
N CYS A 191 9.27 -6.98 -9.21
CA CYS A 191 10.54 -6.35 -9.55
C CYS A 191 11.37 -7.30 -10.42
N GLU A 192 11.35 -7.15 -11.74
CA GLU A 192 12.11 -8.01 -12.67
C GLU A 192 13.57 -7.58 -12.82
#